data_AF-A0A915Q4C5-F1
#
_entry.id   AF-A0A915Q4C5-F1
#
_cell.length_a   1.000
_cell.length_b   1.000
_cell.length_c   1.000
_cell.angle_alpha   90.00
_cell.angle_beta   90.00
_cell.angle_gamma   90.00
#
_symmetry.space_group_name_H-M   'P 1'
#
loop_
_entity.id
_entity.type
_entity.pdbx_description
1 polymer ?
#
loop_
_entity_poly.entity_id
_entity_poly.type
_entity_poly.pdbx_seq_one_letter_code
_entity_poly.pdbx_strand_id
1 'polypeptide(L)'
;MVCLYFIPAFFGIQTPVNDDTACCGFLGIRPDTTKEQMVRAILESIAFRVYQIWKTALDEIGPCSTGFVRCCGGVSMNDFICQTVSTLVKLPFQRISSPDFASACGVAMMAGITCGLWNKDDLSDLIDIEKRNARDFSHGIAVEFRFNNIITTCSHSLLLAALIFGDL
;
A
#
# COMPACT_ATOMS: atom_id res chain seq x y z
N MET A 1 10.76 -5.05 21.84
CA MET A 1 10.27 -4.77 20.48
C MET A 1 8.83 -5.23 20.42
N VAL A 2 7.87 -4.29 20.40
CA VAL A 2 6.43 -4.60 20.47
C VAL A 2 5.90 -4.84 19.06
N CYS A 3 5.30 -6.01 18.84
CA CYS A 3 4.71 -6.43 17.58
C CYS A 3 3.20 -6.11 17.58
N LEU A 4 2.84 -4.83 17.51
CA LEU A 4 1.46 -4.40 17.32
C LEU A 4 1.16 -4.26 15.82
N TYR A 5 0.03 -4.82 15.38
CA TYR A 5 -0.44 -4.78 14.00
C TYR A 5 -1.92 -4.45 13.94
N PHE A 6 -2.35 -3.89 12.81
CA PHE A 6 -3.75 -3.61 12.52
C PHE A 6 -4.15 -4.25 11.19
N ILE A 7 -5.32 -4.89 11.16
CA ILE A 7 -5.94 -5.44 9.95
C ILE A 7 -7.03 -4.46 9.51
N PRO A 8 -6.89 -3.79 8.35
CA PRO A 8 -7.82 -2.76 7.89
C PRO A 8 -8.97 -3.36 7.07
N ALA A 9 -9.68 -4.33 7.64
CA ALA A 9 -10.79 -5.03 7.02
C ALA A 9 -12.14 -4.40 7.38
N PHE A 10 -12.34 -3.14 6.99
CA PHE A 10 -13.57 -2.39 7.33
C PHE A 10 -14.81 -2.88 6.58
N PHE A 11 -14.59 -3.42 5.36
CA PHE A 11 -15.64 -3.96 4.48
C PHE A 11 -15.16 -5.30 3.89
N GLY A 12 -14.59 -6.16 4.74
CA GLY A 12 -13.87 -7.34 4.28
C GLY A 12 -12.44 -7.05 3.80
N ILE A 13 -11.78 -8.09 3.32
CA ILE A 13 -10.42 -8.05 2.76
C ILE A 13 -10.50 -8.53 1.31
N GLN A 14 -10.23 -7.61 0.39
CA GLN A 14 -10.10 -7.93 -1.03
C GLN A 14 -8.77 -8.65 -1.33
N THR A 15 -8.35 -8.69 -2.59
CA THR A 15 -7.11 -9.34 -3.07
C THR A 15 -5.93 -9.12 -2.11
N PRO A 16 -5.15 -10.16 -1.78
CA PRO A 16 -5.20 -11.53 -2.29
C PRO A 16 -6.14 -12.48 -1.54
N VAL A 17 -6.72 -12.08 -0.40
CA VAL A 17 -7.46 -13.01 0.49
C VAL A 17 -8.92 -13.18 0.03
N ASN A 18 -9.55 -12.13 -0.49
CA ASN A 18 -10.93 -12.15 -1.01
C ASN A 18 -11.95 -12.74 -0.02
N ASP A 19 -11.95 -12.20 1.19
CA ASP A 19 -12.86 -12.56 2.28
C ASP A 19 -13.71 -11.34 2.67
N ASP A 20 -14.96 -11.32 2.22
CA ASP A 20 -15.92 -10.25 2.50
C ASP A 20 -16.44 -10.28 3.95
N THR A 21 -16.20 -11.36 4.69
CA THR A 21 -16.61 -11.54 6.09
C THR A 21 -15.55 -11.07 7.09
N ALA A 22 -14.33 -10.80 6.62
CA ALA A 22 -13.24 -10.37 7.46
C ALA A 22 -13.53 -9.03 8.16
N CYS A 23 -13.24 -8.99 9.46
CA CYS A 23 -13.41 -7.81 10.31
C CYS A 23 -12.07 -7.14 10.64
N CYS A 24 -12.08 -5.82 10.80
CA CYS A 24 -10.90 -5.08 11.22
C CYS A 24 -10.53 -5.41 12.68
N GLY A 25 -9.23 -5.37 13.00
CA GLY A 25 -8.79 -5.67 14.36
C GLY A 25 -7.32 -5.37 14.61
N PHE A 26 -6.99 -5.17 15.89
CA PHE A 26 -5.62 -5.07 16.36
C PHE A 26 -5.13 -6.43 16.83
N LEU A 27 -3.90 -6.77 16.45
CA LEU A 27 -3.20 -7.98 16.88
C LEU A 27 -1.96 -7.59 17.69
N GLY A 28 -1.75 -8.26 18.82
CA GLY A 28 -0.57 -8.05 19.66
C GLY A 28 -0.67 -6.90 20.66
N ILE A 29 -1.88 -6.49 21.06
CA ILE A 29 -2.08 -5.54 22.16
C ILE A 29 -1.50 -6.10 23.46
N ARG A 30 -0.77 -5.25 24.18
CA ARG A 30 -0.16 -5.52 25.48
C ARG A 30 -0.43 -4.36 26.46
N PRO A 31 -0.29 -4.54 27.77
CA PRO A 31 -0.53 -3.48 28.76
C PRO A 31 0.33 -2.21 28.55
N ASP A 32 1.48 -2.34 27.91
CA ASP A 32 2.40 -1.25 27.56
C ASP A 32 2.11 -0.61 26.18
N THR A 33 1.00 -0.99 25.53
CA THR A 33 0.63 -0.46 24.20
C THR A 33 0.24 1.00 24.28
N THR A 34 0.90 1.84 23.48
CA THR A 34 0.65 3.29 23.46
C THR A 34 -0.19 3.71 22.25
N LYS A 35 -0.72 4.95 22.29
CA LYS A 35 -1.52 5.51 21.19
C LYS A 35 -0.70 5.67 19.91
N GLU A 36 0.56 6.04 20.04
CA GLU A 36 1.50 6.23 18.93
C GLU A 36 1.73 4.91 18.19
N GLN A 37 1.83 3.81 18.94
CA GLN A 37 1.97 2.47 18.37
C GLN A 37 0.71 2.06 17.61
N MET A 38 -0.48 2.35 18.14
CA MET A 38 -1.75 2.08 17.45
C MET A 38 -1.86 2.86 16.13
N VAL A 39 -1.56 4.15 16.15
CA VAL A 39 -1.58 5.00 14.93
C VAL A 39 -0.57 4.48 13.91
N ARG A 40 0.65 4.15 14.35
CA ARG A 40 1.67 3.59 13.46
C ARG A 40 1.22 2.26 12.84
N ALA A 41 0.62 1.36 13.62
CA ALA A 41 0.12 0.09 13.13
C ALA A 41 -0.98 0.28 12.07
N ILE A 42 -1.87 1.27 12.25
CA ILE A 42 -2.88 1.63 11.23
C ILE A 42 -2.19 2.13 9.94
N LEU A 43 -1.27 3.09 10.03
CA LEU A 43 -0.59 3.64 8.84
C LEU A 43 0.22 2.58 8.09
N GLU A 44 0.94 1.72 8.81
CA GLU A 44 1.69 0.61 8.22
C GLU A 44 0.77 -0.42 7.58
N SER A 45 -0.41 -0.67 8.15
CA SER A 45 -1.38 -1.61 7.57
C SER A 45 -1.80 -1.20 6.16
N ILE A 46 -1.95 0.11 5.90
CA ILE A 46 -2.28 0.64 4.58
C ILE A 46 -1.14 0.33 3.60
N ALA A 47 0.10 0.62 3.98
CA ALA A 47 1.27 0.34 3.15
C ALA A 47 1.45 -1.17 2.89
N PHE A 48 1.22 -2.01 3.89
CA PHE A 48 1.29 -3.46 3.76
C PHE A 48 0.22 -4.01 2.80
N ARG A 49 -1.01 -3.47 2.83
CA ARG A 49 -2.05 -3.84 1.87
C ARG A 49 -1.68 -3.48 0.43
N VAL A 50 -1.16 -2.28 0.20
CA VAL A 50 -0.66 -1.87 -1.12
C VAL A 50 0.44 -2.80 -1.60
N TYR A 51 1.39 -3.13 -0.71
CA TYR A 51 2.49 -4.04 -1.05
C TYR A 51 2.03 -5.48 -1.32
N GLN A 52 1.04 -5.99 -0.59
CA GLN A 52 0.45 -7.32 -0.87
C GLN A 52 -0.11 -7.37 -2.29
N ILE A 53 -0.92 -6.38 -2.67
CA ILE A 53 -1.50 -6.30 -4.02
C ILE A 53 -0.40 -6.21 -5.08
N TRP A 54 0.60 -5.35 -4.85
CA TRP A 54 1.74 -5.23 -5.75
C TRP A 54 2.48 -6.55 -5.96
N LYS A 55 2.77 -7.27 -4.86
CA LYS A 55 3.46 -8.55 -4.91
C LYS A 55 2.63 -9.59 -5.66
N THR A 56 1.34 -9.70 -5.36
CA THR A 56 0.42 -10.62 -6.06
C THR A 56 0.37 -10.32 -7.55
N ALA A 57 0.29 -9.04 -7.95
CA ALA A 57 0.30 -8.66 -9.36
C ALA A 57 1.60 -9.05 -10.07
N LEU A 58 2.77 -8.91 -9.41
CA LEU A 58 4.05 -9.35 -9.97
C LEU A 58 4.15 -10.88 -10.07
N ASP A 59 3.63 -11.60 -9.08
CA ASP A 59 3.62 -13.06 -9.08
C ASP A 59 2.74 -13.62 -10.23
N GLU A 60 1.64 -12.93 -10.58
CA GLU A 60 0.73 -13.33 -11.66
C GLU A 60 1.19 -12.88 -13.07
N ILE A 61 1.71 -11.66 -13.21
CA ILE A 61 2.05 -11.05 -14.51
C ILE A 61 3.52 -11.33 -14.89
N GLY A 62 4.37 -11.61 -13.91
CA GLY A 62 5.81 -11.74 -14.07
C GLY A 62 6.56 -10.40 -13.88
N PRO A 63 7.89 -10.42 -14.04
CA PRO A 63 8.74 -9.25 -13.78
C PRO A 63 8.38 -8.08 -14.69
N CYS A 64 7.95 -6.97 -14.08
CA CYS A 64 7.56 -5.76 -14.80
C CYS A 64 8.65 -4.68 -14.65
N SER A 65 9.13 -4.15 -15.77
CA SER A 65 10.11 -3.05 -15.81
C SER A 65 9.45 -1.73 -15.42
N THR A 66 9.27 -1.51 -14.12
CA THR A 66 8.79 -0.23 -13.60
C THR A 66 9.94 0.53 -12.94
N GLY A 67 10.19 1.75 -13.40
CA GLY A 67 11.29 2.58 -12.87
C GLY A 67 10.95 3.27 -11.54
N PHE A 68 9.66 3.39 -11.21
CA PHE A 68 9.15 4.11 -10.04
C PHE A 68 7.72 3.68 -9.69
N VAL A 69 7.30 3.96 -8.46
CA VAL A 69 5.90 3.89 -8.02
C VAL A 69 5.33 5.31 -8.04
N ARG A 70 4.21 5.52 -8.73
CA ARG A 70 3.50 6.80 -8.75
C ARG A 70 2.21 6.70 -7.96
N CYS A 71 1.94 7.69 -7.10
CA CYS A 71 0.71 7.74 -6.32
C CYS A 71 -0.02 9.08 -6.45
N CYS A 72 -1.33 9.00 -6.25
CA CYS A 72 -2.26 10.11 -6.17
C CYS A 72 -3.32 9.83 -5.09
N GLY A 73 -4.12 10.84 -4.74
CA GLY A 73 -5.19 10.77 -3.75
C GLY A 73 -4.76 11.15 -2.33
N GLY A 74 -5.75 11.34 -1.44
CA GLY A 74 -5.52 11.92 -0.11
C GLY A 74 -4.55 11.14 0.78
N VAL A 75 -4.54 9.80 0.70
CA VAL A 75 -3.59 8.96 1.46
C VAL A 75 -2.14 9.23 1.06
N SER A 76 -1.91 9.57 -0.21
CA SER A 76 -0.56 9.86 -0.72
C SER A 76 0.05 11.18 -0.19
N MET A 77 -0.76 12.01 0.48
CA MET A 77 -0.25 13.19 1.19
C MET A 77 0.53 12.82 2.46
N ASN A 78 0.39 11.58 2.94
CA ASN A 78 1.13 11.09 4.10
C ASN A 78 2.49 10.53 3.66
N ASP A 79 3.55 11.29 3.93
CA ASP A 79 4.92 10.93 3.59
C ASP A 79 5.38 9.61 4.21
N PHE A 80 4.91 9.27 5.42
CA PHE A 80 5.26 8.01 6.08
C PHE A 80 4.73 6.80 5.32
N ILE A 81 3.47 6.85 4.84
CA ILE A 81 2.88 5.76 4.05
C ILE A 81 3.64 5.62 2.73
N CYS A 82 3.83 6.72 2.01
CA CYS A 82 4.51 6.73 0.71
C CYS A 82 5.95 6.20 0.80
N GLN A 83 6.68 6.62 1.84
CA GLN A 83 8.01 6.11 2.10
C GLN A 83 7.99 4.62 2.41
N THR A 84 7.08 4.16 3.28
CA THR A 84 6.95 2.73 3.63
C THR A 84 6.68 1.87 2.40
N VAL A 85 5.78 2.30 1.50
CA VAL A 85 5.49 1.61 0.24
C VAL A 85 6.72 1.59 -0.67
N SER A 86 7.40 2.73 -0.85
CA SER A 86 8.63 2.84 -1.65
C SER A 86 9.72 1.89 -1.15
N THR A 87 9.89 1.81 0.17
CA THR A 87 10.86 0.93 0.82
C THR A 87 10.52 -0.55 0.60
N LEU A 88 9.25 -0.95 0.72
CA LEU A 88 8.80 -2.34 0.50
C LEU A 88 8.93 -2.77 -0.97
N VAL A 89 8.56 -1.88 -1.91
CA VAL A 89 8.60 -2.16 -3.36
C VAL A 89 10.01 -2.03 -3.93
N LYS A 90 10.93 -1.38 -3.21
CA LYS A 90 12.32 -1.12 -3.63
C LYS A 90 12.44 -0.25 -4.89
N LEU A 91 11.44 0.60 -5.13
CA LEU A 91 11.37 1.54 -6.24
C LEU A 91 11.24 2.97 -5.72
N PRO A 92 11.84 3.96 -6.42
CA PRO A 92 11.64 5.36 -6.06
C PRO A 92 10.16 5.74 -6.21
N PHE A 93 9.73 6.71 -5.42
CA PHE A 93 8.34 7.15 -5.36
C PHE A 93 8.15 8.53 -6.00
N GLN A 94 7.03 8.71 -6.71
CA GLN A 94 6.57 9.97 -7.30
C GLN A 94 5.16 10.31 -6.82
N ARG A 95 4.97 11.52 -6.28
CA ARG A 95 3.65 12.07 -5.97
C ARG A 95 3.25 13.11 -7.00
N ILE A 96 2.04 13.01 -7.51
CA ILE A 96 1.44 14.01 -8.42
C ILE A 96 1.11 15.28 -7.63
N SER A 97 1.41 16.47 -8.18
CA SER A 97 1.19 17.75 -7.49
C SER A 97 -0.26 18.08 -7.21
N SER A 98 -1.15 17.67 -8.11
CA SER A 98 -2.59 17.93 -8.04
C SER A 98 -3.36 16.61 -7.93
N PRO A 99 -3.29 15.92 -6.77
CA PRO A 99 -3.85 14.58 -6.62
C PRO A 99 -5.38 14.54 -6.83
N ASP A 100 -6.08 15.61 -6.49
CA ASP A 100 -7.55 15.69 -6.57
C ASP A 100 -8.06 15.73 -8.03
N PHE A 101 -7.25 16.23 -8.95
CA PHE A 101 -7.59 16.34 -10.37
C PHE A 101 -6.99 15.24 -11.23
N ALA A 102 -6.26 14.28 -10.63
CA ALA A 102 -5.53 13.25 -11.38
C ALA A 102 -6.44 12.47 -12.35
N SER A 103 -7.67 12.12 -11.92
CA SER A 103 -8.65 11.44 -12.77
C SER A 103 -9.11 12.32 -13.94
N ALA A 104 -9.37 13.61 -13.69
CA ALA A 104 -9.78 14.55 -14.74
C ALA A 104 -8.64 14.80 -15.74
N CYS A 105 -7.39 14.91 -15.28
CA CYS A 105 -6.22 15.01 -16.13
C CYS A 105 -6.08 13.79 -17.04
N GLY A 106 -6.31 12.58 -16.54
CA GLY A 106 -6.28 11.36 -17.36
C GLY A 106 -7.29 11.38 -18.51
N VAL A 107 -8.53 11.83 -18.25
CA VAL A 107 -9.57 11.98 -19.28
C VAL A 107 -9.19 13.06 -20.29
N ALA A 108 -8.70 14.21 -19.83
CA ALA A 108 -8.26 15.30 -20.70
C ALA A 108 -7.10 14.89 -21.61
N MET A 109 -6.12 14.14 -21.08
CA MET A 109 -5.02 13.56 -21.85
C MET A 109 -5.53 12.60 -22.93
N MET A 110 -6.46 11.71 -22.57
CA MET A 110 -7.06 10.77 -23.52
C MET A 110 -7.78 11.50 -24.67
N ALA A 111 -8.63 12.48 -24.34
CA ALA A 111 -9.31 13.30 -25.35
C ALA A 111 -8.34 14.09 -26.22
N GLY A 112 -7.28 14.65 -25.63
CA GLY A 112 -6.27 15.42 -26.36
C GLY A 112 -5.48 14.59 -27.37
N ILE A 113 -5.18 13.32 -27.06
CA ILE A 113 -4.58 12.38 -28.03
C ILE A 113 -5.56 12.14 -29.19
N THR A 114 -6.84 11.88 -28.89
CA THR A 114 -7.86 11.63 -29.93
C THR A 114 -8.08 12.84 -30.83
N CYS A 115 -8.01 14.05 -30.29
CA CYS A 115 -8.11 15.29 -31.06
C CYS A 115 -6.82 15.69 -31.79
N GLY A 116 -5.71 14.94 -31.61
CA GLY A 116 -4.42 15.23 -32.22
C GLY A 116 -3.69 16.45 -31.61
N LEU A 117 -4.05 16.85 -30.39
CA LEU A 117 -3.36 17.92 -29.65
C LEU A 117 -2.01 17.47 -29.11
N TRP A 118 -1.89 16.19 -28.73
CA TRP A 118 -0.69 15.58 -28.17
C TRP A 118 -0.46 14.19 -28.74
N ASN A 119 0.81 13.78 -28.78
CA ASN A 119 1.22 12.41 -29.01
C ASN A 119 1.41 11.67 -27.68
N LYS A 120 1.53 10.34 -27.74
CA LYS A 120 1.75 9.51 -26.54
C LYS A 120 3.03 9.88 -25.80
N ASP A 121 4.07 10.28 -26.53
CA ASP A 121 5.37 10.64 -25.96
C ASP A 121 5.32 11.96 -25.18
N ASP A 122 4.36 12.84 -25.48
CA ASP A 122 4.19 14.12 -24.80
C ASP A 122 3.55 13.97 -23.40
N LEU A 123 2.91 12.81 -23.14
CA LEU A 123 2.11 12.61 -21.93
C LEU A 123 2.92 12.63 -20.63
N SER A 124 4.18 12.18 -20.67
CA SER A 124 5.03 12.19 -19.47
C SER A 124 5.28 13.60 -18.95
N ASP A 125 5.32 14.58 -19.86
CA ASP A 125 5.64 15.98 -19.53
C ASP A 125 4.41 16.75 -19.04
N LEU A 126 3.21 16.24 -19.34
CA LEU A 126 1.95 16.81 -18.85
C LEU A 126 1.65 16.46 -17.38
N ILE A 127 2.37 15.50 -16.80
CA ILE A 127 2.16 15.06 -15.41
C ILE A 127 3.11 15.82 -14.50
N ASP A 128 2.57 16.78 -13.77
CA ASP A 128 3.33 17.52 -12.78
C ASP A 128 3.59 16.68 -11.50
N ILE A 129 4.84 16.70 -11.04
CA ILE A 129 5.33 15.87 -9.92
C ILE A 129 5.86 16.80 -8.83
N GLU A 130 5.16 16.85 -7.70
CA GLU A 130 5.53 17.68 -6.55
C GLU A 130 6.72 17.10 -5.82
N LYS A 131 6.74 15.78 -5.63
CA LYS A 131 7.73 15.13 -4.77
C LYS A 131 8.30 13.88 -5.39
N ARG A 132 9.63 13.82 -5.38
CA ARG A 132 10.43 12.62 -5.66
C ARG A 132 11.28 12.33 -4.44
N ASN A 133 11.02 11.22 -3.77
CA ASN A 133 11.88 10.78 -2.68
C ASN A 133 12.92 9.79 -3.19
N ALA A 134 14.17 10.01 -2.77
CA ALA A 134 15.23 9.01 -2.89
C ALA A 134 14.91 7.81 -2.00
N ARG A 135 15.44 6.64 -2.36
CA ARG A 135 15.30 5.41 -1.56
C ARG A 135 15.95 5.64 -0.20
N ASP A 136 15.17 5.73 0.87
CA ASP A 136 15.68 5.64 2.23
C ASP A 136 15.63 4.18 2.69
N PHE A 137 16.82 3.58 2.81
CA PHE A 137 17.01 2.19 3.21
C PHE A 137 17.22 2.01 4.71
N SER A 138 17.35 3.10 5.48
CA SER A 138 17.70 3.04 6.91
C SER A 138 16.73 2.20 7.74
N HIS A 139 15.46 2.12 7.31
CA HIS A 139 14.40 1.38 8.00
C HIS A 139 13.88 0.15 7.23
N GLY A 140 14.47 -0.19 6.08
CA GLY A 140 13.90 -1.20 5.16
C GLY A 140 13.80 -2.60 5.73
N ILE A 141 14.85 -3.07 6.40
CA ILE A 141 14.89 -4.40 7.01
C ILE A 141 13.82 -4.52 8.11
N ALA A 142 13.63 -3.47 8.91
CA ALA A 142 12.66 -3.47 10.00
C ALA A 142 11.21 -3.49 9.47
N VAL A 143 10.93 -2.75 8.39
CA VAL A 143 9.60 -2.72 7.76
C VAL A 143 9.28 -4.05 7.09
N GLU A 144 10.20 -4.63 6.33
CA GLU A 144 10.02 -5.97 5.72
C GLU A 144 9.82 -7.05 6.79
N PHE A 145 10.60 -7.02 7.87
CA PHE A 145 10.43 -7.96 8.98
C PHE A 145 9.03 -7.87 9.60
N ARG A 146 8.52 -6.65 9.79
CA ARG A 146 7.16 -6.42 10.31
C ARG A 146 6.08 -6.87 9.32
N PHE A 147 6.30 -6.68 8.03
CA PHE A 147 5.41 -7.19 6.98
C PHE A 147 5.32 -8.72 6.99
N ASN A 148 6.46 -9.41 7.09
CA ASN A 148 6.45 -10.87 7.13
C ASN A 148 5.76 -11.39 8.40
N ASN A 149 6.00 -10.75 9.55
CA ASN A 149 5.37 -11.13 10.80
C ASN A 149 3.85 -10.94 10.82
N ILE A 150 3.31 -9.86 10.23
CA ILE A 150 1.86 -9.68 10.19
C ILE A 150 1.18 -10.80 9.38
N ILE A 151 1.77 -11.22 8.25
CA ILE A 151 1.25 -12.35 7.46
C ILE A 151 1.24 -13.63 8.30
N THR A 152 2.37 -13.99 8.90
CA THR A 152 2.48 -15.19 9.74
C THR A 152 1.51 -15.16 10.91
N THR A 153 1.37 -14.00 11.56
CA THR A 153 0.43 -13.83 12.69
C THR A 153 -1.01 -13.99 12.23
N CYS A 154 -1.39 -13.44 11.08
CA CYS A 154 -2.73 -13.61 10.53
C CYS A 154 -3.03 -15.08 10.19
N SER A 155 -2.09 -15.79 9.55
CA SER A 155 -2.24 -17.21 9.23
C SER A 155 -2.43 -18.07 10.48
N HIS A 156 -1.65 -17.83 11.53
CA HIS A 156 -1.82 -18.54 12.81
C HIS A 156 -3.13 -18.18 13.51
N SER A 157 -3.58 -16.93 13.43
CA SER A 157 -4.83 -16.48 14.05
C SER A 157 -6.06 -17.09 13.37
N LEU A 158 -6.04 -17.19 12.04
CA LEU A 158 -7.08 -17.87 11.25
C LEU A 158 -7.11 -19.37 11.57
N LEU A 159 -5.95 -20.03 11.68
CA LEU A 159 -5.86 -21.41 12.13
C LEU A 159 -6.41 -21.60 13.56
N LEU A 160 -6.11 -20.66 14.47
CA LEU A 160 -6.62 -20.71 15.84
C LEU A 160 -8.14 -20.48 15.87
N ALA A 161 -8.65 -19.55 15.08
CA ALA A 161 -10.09 -19.29 14.95
C ALA A 161 -10.81 -20.50 14.36
N ALA A 162 -10.26 -21.13 13.31
CA ALA A 162 -10.79 -22.38 12.76
C ALA A 162 -10.78 -23.52 13.78
N LEU A 163 -9.73 -23.64 14.61
CA LEU A 163 -9.65 -24.65 15.68
C LEU A 163 -10.62 -24.38 16.85
N ILE A 164 -10.88 -23.12 17.19
CA ILE A 164 -11.76 -22.74 18.31
C ILE A 164 -13.24 -22.77 17.90
N PHE A 165 -13.54 -22.32 16.67
CA PHE A 165 -14.91 -22.12 16.21
C PHE A 165 -15.41 -23.22 15.27
N GLY A 166 -14.54 -24.12 14.79
CA GLY A 166 -14.88 -25.32 14.01
C GLY A 166 -15.69 -25.01 12.76
N ASP A 167 -15.03 -24.89 11.60
CA ASP A 167 -15.63 -24.80 10.26
C ASP A 167 -17.07 -24.23 10.21
N LEU A 168 -17.17 -22.90 10.13
CA LEU A 168 -18.40 -22.22 9.69
C LEU A 168 -18.60 -22.41 8.18
#